data_AF-A0A953DVT5-F1
#
_entry.id   AF-A0A953DVT5-F1
#
_cell.length_a   1.000
_cell.length_b   1.000
_cell.length_c   1.000
_cell.angle_alpha   90.00
_cell.angle_beta   90.00
_cell.angle_gamma   90.00
#
_symmetry.space_group_name_H-M   'P 1'
#
loop_
_entity.id
_entity.type
_entity.pdbx_description
1 polymer ?
#
loop_
_entity_poly.entity_id
_entity_poly.type
_entity_poly.pdbx_seq_one_letter_code
_entity_poly.pdbx_strand_id
1 'polypeptide(L)'
;MTSGTCRRRLPTALWWVVVLVLLAGLASEARAVEALLVEGIAVDVTAESAQAARDKALVEGQRKAFDQLMQRIVQPQDLGRVPQVSDAQIADMVLDFEIASEQTSTVRYIGRLNYRFDGDRVRALLSSYNIAYQIPSDMLGTPPGGGPAPRRGAGG
;
A
#
# COMPACT_ATOMS: atom_id res chain seq x y z
N MET A 1 -71.58 28.06 -19.46
CA MET A 1 -71.05 28.02 -18.08
C MET A 1 -69.86 27.07 -18.07
N THR A 2 -68.74 27.57 -17.56
CA THR A 2 -67.35 27.12 -17.71
C THR A 2 -66.98 25.93 -16.83
N SER A 3 -66.33 24.91 -17.39
CA SER A 3 -65.71 23.81 -16.63
C SER A 3 -64.24 24.17 -16.32
N GLY A 4 -63.89 24.21 -15.03
CA GLY A 4 -62.58 24.64 -14.53
C GLY A 4 -61.49 23.59 -14.75
N THR A 5 -60.44 24.00 -15.44
CA THR A 5 -59.17 23.27 -15.60
C THR A 5 -58.43 23.15 -14.27
N CYS A 6 -58.40 21.95 -13.68
CA CYS A 6 -57.59 21.63 -12.50
C CYS A 6 -56.12 21.43 -12.93
N ARG A 7 -55.34 22.50 -12.91
CA ARG A 7 -53.90 22.48 -13.22
C ARG A 7 -53.14 21.92 -12.01
N ARG A 8 -53.04 20.60 -11.90
CA ARG A 8 -52.25 19.90 -10.88
C ARG A 8 -50.76 20.22 -11.09
N ARG A 9 -50.26 21.27 -10.45
CA ARG A 9 -48.84 21.60 -10.41
C ARG A 9 -48.15 20.55 -9.53
N LEU A 10 -47.37 19.67 -10.14
CA LEU A 10 -46.47 18.79 -9.40
C LEU A 10 -45.48 19.66 -8.60
N PRO A 11 -45.31 19.45 -7.28
CA PRO A 11 -44.49 20.31 -6.45
C PRO A 11 -43.01 20.11 -6.81
N THR A 12 -42.33 21.20 -7.14
CA THR A 12 -40.87 21.31 -7.37
C THR A 12 -40.03 20.69 -6.25
N ALA A 13 -40.60 20.52 -5.05
CA ALA A 13 -39.99 19.84 -3.92
C ALA A 13 -39.66 18.36 -4.20
N LEU A 14 -40.45 17.66 -5.01
CA LEU A 14 -40.19 16.24 -5.33
C LEU A 14 -38.94 16.09 -6.22
N TRP A 15 -38.70 17.05 -7.10
CA TRP A 15 -37.52 17.10 -7.96
C TRP A 15 -36.24 17.33 -7.17
N TRP A 16 -36.29 18.19 -6.14
CA TRP A 16 -35.16 18.43 -5.24
C TRP A 16 -34.82 17.21 -4.39
N VAL A 17 -35.81 16.45 -3.91
CA VAL A 17 -35.57 15.20 -3.16
C VAL A 17 -34.93 14.14 -4.03
N VAL A 18 -35.35 13.99 -5.29
CA VAL A 18 -34.74 13.02 -6.23
C VAL A 18 -33.29 13.40 -6.56
N VAL A 19 -32.98 14.68 -6.74
CA VAL A 19 -31.60 15.16 -6.94
C VAL A 19 -30.73 14.91 -5.69
N LEU A 20 -31.28 15.09 -4.49
CA LEU A 20 -30.58 14.83 -3.23
C LEU A 20 -30.27 13.33 -3.03
N VAL A 21 -31.18 12.45 -3.42
CA VAL A 21 -30.98 10.99 -3.35
C VAL A 21 -29.97 10.50 -4.40
N LEU A 22 -29.95 11.11 -5.60
CA LEU A 22 -28.95 10.79 -6.63
C LEU A 22 -27.52 11.26 -6.29
N LEU A 23 -27.37 12.31 -5.50
CA LEU A 23 -26.06 12.77 -5.00
C LEU A 23 -25.52 11.94 -3.83
N ALA A 24 -26.40 11.30 -3.05
CA ALA A 24 -26.00 10.48 -1.89
C ALA A 24 -25.43 9.09 -2.26
N GLY A 25 -25.61 8.63 -3.51
CA GLY A 25 -25.19 7.29 -3.96
C GLY A 25 -23.71 7.14 -4.33
N LEU A 26 -22.90 8.20 -4.25
CA LEU A 26 -21.48 8.21 -4.66
C LEU A 26 -20.49 8.24 -3.49
N ALA A 27 -20.93 7.92 -2.28
CA ALA A 27 -20.02 7.67 -1.16
C ALA A 27 -19.31 6.33 -1.41
N SER A 28 -18.24 6.38 -2.22
CA SER A 28 -17.30 5.26 -2.36
C SER A 28 -16.58 5.14 -1.01
N GLU A 29 -16.90 4.09 -0.24
CA GLU A 29 -16.09 3.75 0.92
C GLU A 29 -14.71 3.39 0.41
N ALA A 30 -13.75 4.32 0.54
CA ALA A 30 -12.36 4.03 0.31
C ALA A 30 -11.95 3.00 1.36
N ARG A 31 -11.98 1.71 0.98
CA ARG A 31 -11.39 0.66 1.79
C ARG A 31 -9.93 1.03 1.98
N ALA A 32 -9.53 1.25 3.23
CA ALA A 32 -8.13 1.43 3.56
C ALA A 32 -7.38 0.20 3.06
N VAL A 33 -6.50 0.38 2.08
CA VAL A 33 -5.62 -0.70 1.63
C VAL A 33 -4.78 -1.11 2.82
N GLU A 34 -4.86 -2.39 3.18
CA GLU A 34 -4.12 -2.93 4.32
C GLU A 34 -2.65 -3.05 3.91
N ALA A 35 -1.82 -2.10 4.34
CA ALA A 35 -0.41 -2.07 4.00
C ALA A 35 0.41 -2.90 4.97
N LEU A 36 1.17 -3.86 4.45
CA LEU A 36 2.11 -4.67 5.22
C LEU A 36 3.49 -4.02 5.19
N LEU A 37 3.94 -3.52 6.34
CA LEU A 37 5.21 -2.79 6.45
C LEU A 37 6.36 -3.74 6.75
N VAL A 38 7.44 -3.62 5.97
CA VAL A 38 8.70 -4.33 6.18
C VAL A 38 9.85 -3.31 6.19
N GLU A 39 10.48 -3.14 7.34
CA GLU A 39 11.48 -2.09 7.56
C GLU A 39 12.90 -2.65 7.71
N GLY A 40 13.87 -1.79 7.45
CA GLY A 40 15.28 -2.06 7.78
C GLY A 40 15.99 -2.98 6.78
N ILE A 41 15.51 -3.07 5.54
CA ILE A 41 16.09 -3.92 4.51
C ILE A 41 17.42 -3.33 4.04
N ALA A 42 18.50 -3.99 4.42
CA ALA A 42 19.85 -3.60 4.03
C ALA A 42 20.21 -4.14 2.64
N VAL A 43 20.68 -3.24 1.79
CA VAL A 43 21.20 -3.56 0.46
C VAL A 43 22.63 -3.04 0.32
N ASP A 44 23.45 -3.82 -0.33
CA ASP A 44 24.84 -3.48 -0.64
C ASP A 44 25.17 -4.13 -1.99
N VAL A 45 25.20 -3.30 -3.03
CA VAL A 45 25.34 -3.77 -4.40
C VAL A 45 26.45 -2.99 -5.09
N THR A 46 27.27 -3.70 -5.86
CA THR A 46 28.29 -3.10 -6.72
C THR A 46 27.97 -3.39 -8.19
N ALA A 47 28.12 -2.40 -9.06
CA ALA A 47 27.87 -2.48 -10.49
C ALA A 47 28.84 -1.59 -11.29
N GLU A 48 28.65 -1.51 -12.60
CA GLU A 48 29.47 -0.69 -13.49
C GLU A 48 29.35 0.82 -13.26
N SER A 49 28.28 1.28 -12.62
CA SER A 49 28.07 2.67 -12.24
C SER A 49 27.20 2.77 -10.99
N ALA A 50 27.22 3.93 -10.34
CA ALA A 50 26.34 4.30 -9.23
C ALA A 50 24.86 4.06 -9.55
N GLN A 51 24.41 4.47 -10.74
CA GLN A 51 23.03 4.32 -11.17
C GLN A 51 22.67 2.85 -11.36
N ALA A 52 23.51 2.09 -12.07
CA ALA A 52 23.30 0.66 -12.26
C ALA A 52 23.33 -0.12 -10.92
N ALA A 53 24.16 0.31 -9.96
CA ALA A 53 24.20 -0.29 -8.63
C ALA A 53 22.90 -0.02 -7.86
N ARG A 54 22.36 1.20 -7.96
CA ARG A 54 21.09 1.59 -7.37
C ARG A 54 19.93 0.79 -7.96
N ASP A 55 19.82 0.72 -9.27
CA ASP A 55 18.73 -0.01 -9.94
C ASP A 55 18.72 -1.49 -9.52
N LYS A 56 19.90 -2.12 -9.48
CA LYS A 56 20.04 -3.49 -8.96
C LYS A 56 19.71 -3.60 -7.47
N ALA A 57 20.11 -2.62 -6.65
CA ALA A 57 19.83 -2.60 -5.23
C ALA A 57 18.34 -2.48 -4.91
N LEU A 58 17.57 -1.76 -5.73
CA LEU A 58 16.11 -1.68 -5.58
C LEU A 58 15.46 -3.04 -5.83
N VAL A 59 15.83 -3.72 -6.92
CA VAL A 59 15.32 -5.05 -7.25
C VAL A 59 15.70 -6.07 -6.16
N GLU A 60 16.96 -6.09 -5.75
CA GLU A 60 17.43 -6.98 -4.68
C GLU A 60 16.75 -6.67 -3.33
N GLY A 61 16.53 -5.38 -3.04
CA GLY A 61 15.83 -4.93 -1.84
C GLY A 61 14.39 -5.40 -1.80
N GLN A 62 13.64 -5.27 -2.91
CA GLN A 62 12.26 -5.76 -3.02
C GLN A 62 12.19 -7.27 -2.77
N ARG A 63 13.09 -8.03 -3.38
CA ARG A 63 13.16 -9.49 -3.18
C ARG A 63 13.42 -9.85 -1.72
N LYS A 64 14.44 -9.24 -1.10
CA LYS A 64 14.76 -9.45 0.32
C LYS A 64 13.59 -9.07 1.24
N ALA A 65 12.91 -7.96 0.94
CA ALA A 65 11.76 -7.50 1.70
C ALA A 65 10.61 -8.50 1.63
N PHE A 66 10.33 -9.04 0.44
CA PHE A 66 9.31 -10.05 0.23
C PHE A 66 9.66 -11.35 0.98
N ASP A 67 10.90 -11.82 0.90
CA ASP A 67 11.35 -13.01 1.64
C ASP A 67 11.16 -12.83 3.15
N GLN A 68 11.52 -11.66 3.69
CA GLN A 68 11.30 -11.36 5.11
C GLN A 68 9.82 -11.26 5.48
N LEU A 69 8.99 -10.72 4.60
CA LEU A 69 7.54 -10.70 4.80
C LEU A 69 7.00 -12.13 4.91
N MET A 70 7.36 -13.00 3.97
CA MET A 70 6.93 -14.40 3.96
C MET A 70 7.37 -15.13 5.23
N GLN A 71 8.62 -14.95 5.67
CA GLN A 71 9.13 -15.53 6.92
C GLN A 71 8.36 -15.07 8.17
N ARG A 72 7.76 -13.87 8.14
CA ARG A 72 6.99 -13.34 9.25
C ARG A 72 5.52 -13.79 9.25
N ILE A 73 4.90 -13.89 8.08
CA ILE A 73 3.46 -14.16 7.98
C ILE A 73 3.14 -15.64 7.72
N VAL A 74 4.05 -16.40 7.12
CA VAL A 74 3.84 -17.82 6.80
C VAL A 74 4.44 -18.69 7.91
N GLN A 75 3.76 -19.79 8.24
CA GLN A 75 4.29 -20.74 9.21
C GLN A 75 5.58 -21.40 8.68
N PRO A 76 6.60 -21.65 9.52
CA PRO A 76 7.88 -22.22 9.08
C PRO A 76 7.76 -23.51 8.26
N GLN A 77 6.77 -24.34 8.58
CA GLN A 77 6.48 -25.60 7.89
C GLN A 77 5.92 -25.42 6.46
N ASP A 78 5.27 -24.28 6.19
CA ASP A 78 4.64 -23.98 4.91
C ASP A 78 5.51 -23.02 4.05
N LEU A 79 6.64 -22.52 4.58
CA LEU A 79 7.56 -21.65 3.83
C LEU A 79 8.08 -22.31 2.55
N GLY A 80 8.33 -23.62 2.57
CA GLY A 80 8.76 -24.36 1.38
C GLY A 80 7.68 -24.51 0.31
N ARG A 81 6.42 -24.17 0.62
CA ARG A 81 5.28 -24.20 -0.30
C ARG A 81 5.00 -22.83 -0.92
N VAL A 82 5.67 -21.78 -0.44
CA VAL A 82 5.55 -20.44 -1.02
C VAL A 82 6.05 -20.48 -2.46
N PRO A 83 5.23 -20.05 -3.44
CA PRO A 83 5.64 -20.06 -4.84
C PRO A 83 6.83 -19.14 -5.08
N GLN A 84 7.72 -19.52 -6.00
CA GLN A 84 8.69 -18.58 -6.53
C GLN A 84 7.97 -17.55 -7.40
N VAL A 85 7.88 -16.33 -6.91
CA VAL A 85 7.38 -15.17 -7.64
C VAL A 85 8.53 -14.46 -8.34
N SER A 86 8.28 -13.97 -9.56
CA SER A 86 9.26 -13.15 -10.28
C SER A 86 9.37 -11.75 -9.68
N ASP A 87 10.51 -11.09 -9.90
CA ASP A 87 10.79 -9.72 -9.44
C ASP A 87 9.69 -8.73 -9.88
N ALA A 88 9.13 -8.91 -11.08
CA ALA A 88 8.03 -8.10 -11.60
C ALA A 88 6.71 -8.32 -10.81
N GLN A 89 6.42 -9.56 -10.42
CA GLN A 89 5.26 -9.86 -9.58
C GLN A 89 5.44 -9.31 -8.16
N ILE A 90 6.66 -9.37 -7.62
CA ILE A 90 6.98 -8.74 -6.34
C ILE A 90 6.74 -7.24 -6.42
N ALA A 91 7.26 -6.58 -7.46
CA ALA A 91 7.08 -5.14 -7.67
C ALA A 91 5.60 -4.74 -7.80
N ASP A 92 4.76 -5.56 -8.43
CA ASP A 92 3.31 -5.33 -8.54
C ASP A 92 2.57 -5.45 -7.19
N MET A 93 3.14 -6.19 -6.23
CA MET A 93 2.64 -6.27 -4.86
C MET A 93 3.16 -5.15 -3.94
N VAL A 94 4.13 -4.35 -4.38
CA VAL A 94 4.64 -3.21 -3.61
C VAL A 94 3.75 -2.00 -3.86
N LEU A 95 3.21 -1.43 -2.79
CA LEU A 95 2.48 -0.16 -2.82
C LEU A 95 3.45 1.01 -2.97
N ASP A 96 4.44 1.04 -2.09
CA ASP A 96 5.45 2.09 -2.04
C ASP A 96 6.69 1.60 -1.27
N PHE A 97 7.77 2.38 -1.39
CA PHE A 97 8.99 2.14 -0.66
C PHE A 97 9.62 3.46 -0.23
N GLU A 98 10.35 3.41 0.87
CA GLU A 98 11.08 4.54 1.42
C GLU A 98 12.56 4.18 1.54
N ILE A 99 13.41 5.14 1.19
CA ILE A 99 14.86 5.04 1.39
C ILE A 99 15.18 5.70 2.73
N ALA A 100 15.34 4.90 3.78
CA ALA A 100 15.67 5.38 5.12
C ALA A 100 17.11 5.92 5.19
N SER A 101 18.02 5.31 4.43
CA SER A 101 19.40 5.78 4.29
C SER A 101 19.98 5.29 2.97
N GLU A 102 20.68 6.16 2.25
CA GLU A 102 21.45 5.80 1.07
C GLU A 102 22.87 6.35 1.16
N GLN A 103 23.83 5.55 0.72
CA GLN A 103 25.21 5.93 0.51
C GLN A 103 25.65 5.40 -0.83
N THR A 104 25.96 6.33 -1.73
CA THR A 104 26.33 6.00 -3.10
C THR A 104 27.80 6.35 -3.32
N SER A 105 28.56 5.41 -3.88
CA SER A 105 29.91 5.58 -4.39
C SER A 105 29.91 5.53 -5.92
N THR A 106 31.07 5.59 -6.56
CA THR A 106 31.18 5.54 -8.03
C THR A 106 30.58 4.28 -8.67
N VAL A 107 30.70 3.14 -7.98
CA VAL A 107 30.29 1.81 -8.47
C VAL A 107 29.51 0.99 -7.45
N ARG A 108 29.25 1.53 -6.26
CA ARG A 108 28.65 0.79 -5.14
C ARG A 108 27.51 1.60 -4.53
N TYR A 109 26.42 0.91 -4.20
CA TYR A 109 25.25 1.46 -3.53
C TYR A 109 25.02 0.68 -2.23
N ILE A 110 25.01 1.39 -1.12
CA ILE A 110 24.65 0.85 0.20
C ILE A 110 23.40 1.59 0.65
N GLY A 111 22.37 0.87 1.08
CA GLY A 111 21.15 1.50 1.52
C GLY A 111 20.40 0.69 2.56
N ARG A 112 19.51 1.39 3.27
CA ARG A 112 18.51 0.78 4.13
C ARG A 112 17.13 1.25 3.64
N LEU A 113 16.29 0.30 3.25
CA LEU A 113 15.00 0.55 2.63
C LEU A 113 13.87 -0.02 3.48
N ASN A 114 12.72 0.65 3.42
CA ASN A 114 11.47 0.20 4.00
C ASN A 114 10.49 -0.01 2.84
N TYR A 115 9.75 -1.11 2.87
CA TYR A 115 8.79 -1.47 1.82
C TYR A 115 7.40 -1.63 2.40
N ARG A 116 6.40 -1.16 1.66
CA ARG A 116 4.99 -1.35 1.95
C ARG A 116 4.38 -2.23 0.87
N PHE A 117 3.87 -3.38 1.28
CA PHE A 117 3.20 -4.31 0.39
C PHE A 117 1.68 -4.19 0.48
N ASP A 118 1.03 -4.45 -0.64
CA ASP A 118 -0.42 -4.56 -0.75
C ASP A 118 -0.86 -5.86 -0.07
N GLY A 119 -1.43 -5.74 1.12
CA GLY A 119 -1.87 -6.89 1.89
C GLY A 119 -2.98 -7.67 1.19
N ASP A 120 -3.88 -7.03 0.43
CA ASP A 120 -4.90 -7.74 -0.34
C ASP A 120 -4.27 -8.64 -1.42
N ARG A 121 -3.28 -8.12 -2.16
CA ARG A 121 -2.57 -8.91 -3.18
C ARG A 121 -1.75 -10.05 -2.58
N VAL A 122 -1.05 -9.80 -1.48
CA VAL A 122 -0.27 -10.83 -0.77
C VAL A 122 -1.19 -11.94 -0.25
N ARG A 123 -2.33 -11.59 0.36
CA ARG A 123 -3.34 -12.55 0.82
C ARG A 123 -3.93 -13.35 -0.34
N ALA A 124 -4.24 -12.70 -1.46
CA ALA A 124 -4.74 -13.36 -2.65
C ALA A 124 -3.72 -14.38 -3.21
N LEU A 125 -2.43 -14.02 -3.24
CA LEU A 125 -1.36 -14.94 -3.61
C LEU A 125 -1.36 -16.16 -2.68
N LEU A 126 -1.22 -15.96 -1.37
CA LEU A 126 -1.14 -17.08 -0.41
C LEU A 126 -2.39 -17.95 -0.40
N SER A 127 -3.57 -17.35 -0.53
CA SER A 127 -4.86 -18.05 -0.61
C SER A 127 -4.95 -18.91 -1.87
N SER A 128 -4.42 -18.44 -3.01
CA SER A 128 -4.43 -19.21 -4.26
C SER A 128 -3.60 -20.50 -4.17
N TYR A 129 -2.60 -20.55 -3.28
CA TYR A 129 -1.79 -21.73 -3.00
C TYR A 129 -2.23 -22.50 -1.73
N ASN A 130 -3.35 -22.11 -1.11
CA ASN A 130 -3.86 -22.69 0.13
C ASN A 130 -2.80 -22.72 1.25
N ILE A 131 -2.04 -21.64 1.37
CA ILE A 131 -1.00 -21.46 2.39
C ILE A 131 -1.63 -20.72 3.58
N ALA A 132 -1.47 -21.30 4.78
CA ALA A 132 -1.90 -20.66 6.00
C ALA A 132 -0.96 -19.50 6.35
N TYR A 133 -1.53 -18.34 6.63
CA TYR A 133 -0.79 -17.14 7.00
C TYR A 133 -1.40 -16.48 8.24
N GLN A 134 -0.57 -15.77 9.00
CA GLN A 134 -0.97 -14.96 10.14
C GLN A 134 -0.26 -13.62 10.00
N ILE A 135 -1.02 -12.54 9.79
CA ILE A 135 -0.44 -11.20 9.71
C ILE A 135 -0.31 -10.67 11.14
N PRO A 136 0.92 -10.45 11.66
CA PRO A 136 1.09 -9.87 12.98
C PRO A 136 0.56 -8.44 12.98
N SER A 137 -0.22 -8.09 14.01
CA SER A 137 -0.83 -6.76 14.12
C SER A 137 0.18 -5.61 14.15
N ASP A 138 1.43 -5.89 14.53
CA ASP A 138 2.55 -4.93 14.54
C ASP A 138 2.99 -4.51 13.12
N MET A 139 2.74 -5.35 12.10
CA MET A 139 3.11 -5.06 10.70
C MET A 139 2.07 -4.19 9.98
N LEU A 140 0.91 -3.97 10.59
CA LEU A 140 -0.12 -3.05 10.11
C LEU A 140 0.36 -1.63 10.41
N GLY A 141 1.12 -1.07 9.48
CA GLY A 141 1.77 0.22 9.69
C GLY A 141 0.77 1.37 9.82
N THR A 142 0.98 2.21 10.82
CA THR A 142 0.53 3.61 10.78
C THR A 142 1.40 4.33 9.75
N PRO A 143 0.87 5.20 8.88
CA PRO A 143 1.66 5.88 7.85
C PRO A 143 2.90 6.56 8.47
N PRO A 144 4.13 6.22 8.02
CA PRO A 144 5.31 6.98 8.38
C PRO A 144 5.16 8.38 7.77
N GLY A 145 4.86 9.37 8.62
CA GLY A 145 4.57 10.76 8.21
C GLY A 145 3.37 11.42 8.91
N GLY A 146 2.60 10.70 9.73
CA GLY A 146 1.37 11.19 10.37
C GLY A 146 1.47 11.74 11.80
N GLY A 147 2.67 11.93 12.37
CA GLY A 147 2.80 12.57 13.69
C GLY A 147 2.71 14.09 13.58
N PRO A 148 1.95 14.81 14.43
CA PRO A 148 2.07 16.26 14.48
C PRO A 148 3.53 16.61 14.80
N ALA A 149 4.17 17.36 13.90
CA ALA A 149 5.50 17.90 14.13
C ALA A 149 5.56 18.48 15.56
N PRO A 150 6.63 18.21 16.34
CA PRO A 150 6.77 18.84 17.64
C PRO A 150 6.66 20.35 17.44
N ARG A 151 5.62 20.98 18.03
CA ARG A 151 5.53 22.44 18.09
C ARG A 151 6.77 22.89 18.83
N ARG A 152 7.77 23.34 18.08
CA ARG A 152 8.97 23.98 18.61
C ARG A 152 8.48 25.08 19.54
N GLY A 153 8.66 24.87 20.85
CA GLY A 153 8.18 25.77 21.89
C GLY A 153 8.62 27.19 21.55
N ALA A 154 7.66 28.10 21.52
CA ALA A 154 7.93 29.53 21.53
C ALA A 154 8.79 29.81 22.75
N GLY A 155 9.99 30.36 22.52
CA GLY A 155 10.82 30.90 23.58
C GLY A 155 10.09 32.06 24.26
N GLY A 156 10.02 31.98 25.59
CA GLY A 156 9.87 33.10 26.50
C GLY A 156 11.13 33.19 27.34
#